data_AF-A0A7H4PEJ1-F1
#
_entry.id   AF-A0A7H4PEJ1-F1
#
_cell.length_a   1.000
_cell.length_b   1.000
_cell.length_c   1.000
_cell.angle_alpha   90.00
_cell.angle_beta   90.00
_cell.angle_gamma   90.00
#
_symmetry.space_group_name_H-M   'P 1'
#
loop_
_entity.id
_entity.type
_entity.pdbx_description
1 polymer ?
#
loop_
_entity_poly.entity_id
_entity_poly.type
_entity_poly.pdbx_seq_one_letter_code
_entity_poly.pdbx_strand_id
1 'polypeptide(L)'
;MNSFVEFIVKDLLGQASILIAFIAMLGLILQKKSAGKTAEGTFKTLLGFLIMMAGINIIVATLTFLNDIFTQGFGMKGYITDCRRHRRISQP
;
A
#
# COMPACT_ATOMS: atom_id res chain seq x y z
N MET A 1 -5.62 -18.38 -24.75
CA MET A 1 -5.87 -17.17 -25.56
C MET A 1 -6.55 -16.14 -24.68
N ASN A 2 -5.80 -15.31 -23.96
CA ASN A 2 -6.28 -14.10 -23.24
C ASN A 2 -5.10 -13.17 -22.91
N SER A 3 -4.01 -13.23 -23.70
CA SER A 3 -2.75 -12.55 -23.39
C SER A 3 -2.90 -11.02 -23.26
N PHE A 4 -3.87 -10.44 -23.97
CA PHE A 4 -4.18 -9.01 -23.87
C PHE A 4 -4.84 -8.63 -22.53
N VAL A 5 -5.71 -9.52 -21.99
CA VAL A 5 -6.36 -9.32 -20.69
C VAL A 5 -5.35 -9.55 -19.56
N GLU A 6 -4.49 -10.57 -19.67
CA GLU A 6 -3.40 -10.76 -18.70
C GLU A 6 -2.43 -9.57 -18.69
N PHE A 7 -2.10 -8.99 -19.84
CA PHE A 7 -1.23 -7.81 -19.92
C PHE A 7 -1.86 -6.58 -19.26
N ILE A 8 -3.14 -6.29 -19.53
CA ILE A 8 -3.85 -5.18 -18.87
C ILE A 8 -3.97 -5.42 -17.35
N VAL A 9 -4.25 -6.65 -16.92
CA VAL A 9 -4.47 -6.92 -15.49
C VAL A 9 -3.15 -7.05 -14.71
N LYS A 10 -2.13 -7.73 -15.26
CA LYS A 10 -0.85 -7.94 -14.56
C LYS A 10 0.11 -6.78 -14.71
N ASP A 11 0.27 -6.21 -15.91
CA ASP A 11 1.26 -5.15 -16.14
C ASP A 11 0.68 -3.75 -15.91
N LEU A 12 -0.58 -3.49 -16.28
CA LEU A 12 -1.20 -2.17 -16.08
C LEU A 12 -1.80 -2.00 -14.68
N LEU A 13 -2.61 -2.95 -14.21
CA LEU A 13 -3.18 -2.91 -12.85
C LEU A 13 -2.18 -3.37 -11.78
N GLY A 14 -1.28 -4.30 -12.10
CA GLY A 14 -0.27 -4.75 -11.14
C GLY A 14 0.83 -3.73 -10.87
N GLN A 15 1.15 -2.85 -11.83
CA GLN A 15 2.10 -1.76 -11.64
C GLN A 15 1.39 -0.42 -11.51
N ALA A 16 0.95 -0.09 -10.28
CA ALA A 16 0.24 1.14 -9.97
C ALA A 16 0.92 2.42 -10.53
N SER A 17 2.26 2.45 -10.58
CA SER A 17 3.05 3.56 -11.13
C SER A 17 2.72 3.85 -12.61
N ILE A 18 2.55 2.80 -13.43
CA ILE A 18 2.33 2.95 -14.87
C ILE A 18 0.91 3.45 -15.15
N LEU A 19 -0.07 2.94 -14.38
CA LEU A 19 -1.47 3.34 -14.45
C LEU A 19 -1.62 4.84 -14.13
N ILE A 20 -0.97 5.30 -13.06
CA ILE A 20 -1.04 6.69 -12.61
C ILE A 20 -0.40 7.63 -13.63
N ALA A 21 0.75 7.26 -14.21
CA ALA A 21 1.39 8.04 -15.27
C ALA A 21 0.51 8.14 -16.53
N PHE A 22 -0.17 7.05 -16.89
CA PHE A 22 -1.13 7.04 -18.00
C PHE A 22 -2.31 7.98 -17.73
N ILE A 23 -2.92 7.90 -16.54
CA ILE A 23 -4.06 8.75 -16.16
C ILE A 23 -3.65 10.23 -16.14
N ALA A 24 -2.45 10.56 -15.65
CA ALA A 24 -1.95 11.94 -15.63
C ALA A 24 -1.76 12.50 -17.05
N MET A 25 -1.18 11.69 -17.95
CA MET A 25 -1.01 12.07 -19.35
C MET A 25 -2.36 12.23 -20.06
N LEU A 26 -3.29 11.28 -19.89
CA LEU A 26 -4.63 11.33 -20.47
C LEU A 26 -5.43 12.53 -19.95
N GLY A 27 -5.37 12.82 -18.65
CA GLY A 27 -6.09 13.94 -18.04
C GLY A 27 -5.63 15.31 -18.56
N LEU A 28 -4.33 15.48 -18.82
CA LEU A 28 -3.78 16.74 -19.34
C LEU A 28 -4.04 16.92 -20.85
N ILE A 29 -4.01 15.83 -21.61
CA ILE A 29 -4.40 15.82 -23.03
C ILE A 29 -5.89 16.17 -23.16
N LEU A 30 -6.75 15.60 -22.31
CA LEU A 30 -8.19 15.87 -22.30
C LEU A 30 -8.51 17.33 -21.93
N GLN A 31 -7.69 17.94 -21.07
CA GLN A 31 -7.78 19.38 -20.74
C GLN A 31 -7.23 20.32 -21.83
N LYS A 32 -6.77 19.81 -22.99
CA LYS A 32 -6.23 20.60 -24.11
C LYS A 32 -5.18 21.64 -23.69
N LYS A 33 -4.37 21.34 -22.66
CA LYS A 33 -3.29 22.23 -22.21
C LYS A 33 -2.05 22.05 -23.09
N SER A 34 -1.19 23.07 -23.19
CA SER A 34 0.01 23.00 -24.05
C SER A 34 0.90 21.80 -23.70
N ALA A 35 1.64 21.29 -24.69
CA ALA A 35 2.51 20.11 -24.53
C ALA A 35 3.49 20.25 -23.34
N GLY A 36 3.99 21.46 -23.08
CA GLY A 36 4.85 21.74 -21.93
C GLY A 36 4.16 21.52 -20.57
N LYS A 37 2.88 21.90 -20.46
CA LYS A 37 2.09 21.68 -19.23
C LYS A 37 1.73 20.21 -19.01
N THR A 38 1.62 19.44 -20.08
CA THR A 38 1.41 17.99 -20.01
C THR A 38 2.65 17.29 -19.44
N ALA A 39 3.84 17.65 -19.92
CA ALA A 39 5.10 17.14 -19.38
C ALA A 39 5.29 17.52 -17.90
N GLU A 40 5.14 18.81 -17.54
CA GLU A 40 5.23 19.26 -16.15
C GLU A 40 4.25 18.52 -15.22
N GLY A 41 3.00 18.34 -15.64
CA GLY A 41 2.01 17.61 -14.84
C GLY A 41 2.34 16.13 -14.69
N THR A 42 2.86 15.49 -15.73
CA THR A 42 3.29 14.09 -15.68
C THR A 42 4.46 13.91 -14.70
N PHE A 43 5.46 14.80 -14.74
CA PHE A 43 6.55 14.79 -13.76
C PHE A 43 6.06 15.05 -12.34
N LYS A 44 5.10 15.96 -12.15
CA LYS A 44 4.53 16.25 -10.82
C LYS A 44 3.81 15.04 -10.23
N THR A 45 3.11 14.26 -11.06
CA THR A 45 2.45 13.01 -10.61
C THR A 45 3.46 11.89 -10.31
N LEU A 46 4.50 11.73 -11.13
CA LEU A 46 5.58 10.78 -10.85
C LEU A 46 6.31 11.11 -9.54
N LEU A 47 6.68 12.37 -9.33
CA LEU A 47 7.31 12.83 -8.09
C LEU A 47 6.38 12.64 -6.88
N GLY A 48 5.10 12.97 -7.02
CA GLY A 48 4.11 12.75 -5.97
C GLY A 48 3.98 11.28 -5.58
N PHE A 49 3.93 10.37 -6.56
CA PHE A 49 3.85 8.94 -6.31
C PHE A 49 5.11 8.41 -5.61
N LEU A 50 6.31 8.84 -6.04
CA LEU A 50 7.56 8.43 -5.43
C LEU A 50 7.65 8.84 -3.95
N ILE A 51 7.26 10.09 -3.63
CA ILE A 51 7.24 10.60 -2.26
C ILE A 51 6.21 9.84 -1.41
N MET A 52 5.02 9.56 -1.96
CA MET A 52 3.98 8.80 -1.27
C MET A 52 4.46 7.38 -0.92
N MET A 53 5.09 6.68 -1.87
CA MET A 53 5.63 5.34 -1.64
C MET A 53 6.73 5.34 -0.57
N ALA A 54 7.61 6.34 -0.58
CA ALA A 54 8.60 6.51 0.48
C ALA A 54 7.94 6.70 1.86
N GLY A 55 6.89 7.51 1.94
CA GLY A 55 6.12 7.71 3.18
C GLY A 55 5.42 6.43 3.67
N ILE A 56 4.77 5.68 2.77
CA ILE A 56 4.09 4.42 3.10
C ILE A 56 5.08 3.42 3.71
N ASN A 57 6.27 3.27 3.13
CA ASN A 57 7.27 2.33 3.65
C ASN A 57 7.71 2.68 5.08
N ILE A 58 7.86 3.97 5.39
CA ILE A 58 8.19 4.42 6.75
C ILE A 58 7.07 4.05 7.74
N ILE A 59 5.80 4.27 7.35
CA ILE A 59 4.65 3.94 8.19
C ILE A 59 4.57 2.43 8.42
N VAL A 60 4.71 1.62 7.36
CA VAL A 60 4.67 0.16 7.45
C VAL A 60 5.81 -0.39 8.31
N ALA A 61 7.03 0.14 8.16
CA ALA A 61 8.17 -0.23 9.00
C ALA A 61 7.88 0.06 10.49
N THR A 62 7.30 1.23 10.78
CA THR A 62 6.94 1.62 12.14
C THR A 62 5.84 0.71 12.71
N LEU A 63 4.81 0.38 11.92
CA LEU A 63 3.74 -0.53 12.31
C LEU A 63 4.25 -1.95 12.55
N THR A 64 5.22 -2.41 11.76
CA THR A 64 5.83 -3.73 11.91
C THR A 64 6.63 -3.79 13.21
N PHE A 65 7.46 -2.78 13.46
CA PHE A 65 8.19 -2.65 14.72
C PHE A 65 7.26 -2.57 15.94
N LEU A 66 6.17 -1.82 15.81
CA LEU A 66 5.13 -1.74 16.85
C LEU A 66 4.48 -3.11 17.07
N ASN A 67 4.16 -3.85 16.01
CA ASN A 67 3.60 -5.20 16.07
C ASN A 67 4.56 -6.18 16.80
N ASP A 68 5.87 -6.08 16.54
CA ASP A 68 6.89 -6.90 17.20
C ASP A 68 6.97 -6.60 18.69
N ILE A 69 6.94 -5.33 19.10
CA ILE A 69 6.95 -4.94 20.51
C ILE A 69 5.66 -5.39 21.21
N PHE A 70 4.50 -5.24 20.59
CA PHE A 70 3.25 -5.75 21.17
C PHE A 70 3.30 -7.28 21.31
N THR A 71 3.89 -7.99 20.35
CA THR A 71 4.06 -9.45 20.41
C THR A 71 5.03 -9.88 21.51
N GLN A 72 6.11 -9.14 21.75
CA GLN A 72 7.09 -9.43 22.81
C GLN A 72 6.61 -9.00 24.20
N GLY A 73 5.99 -7.83 24.32
CA GLY A 73 5.53 -7.25 25.58
C GLY A 73 4.24 -7.90 26.12
N PHE A 74 3.37 -8.38 25.24
CA PHE A 74 2.14 -9.07 25.61
C PHE A 74 2.14 -10.57 25.25
N GLY A 75 3.28 -11.11 24.81
CA GLY A 75 3.44 -12.53 24.49
C GLY A 75 2.51 -13.06 23.39
N MET A 76 1.98 -12.18 22.53
CA MET A 76 0.93 -12.51 21.55
C MET A 76 1.46 -13.25 20.31
N LYS A 77 2.20 -14.35 20.48
CA LYS A 77 2.26 -15.40 19.46
C LYS A 77 1.07 -16.33 19.68
N GLY A 78 -0.12 -15.85 19.32
CA GLY A 78 -1.35 -16.63 19.36
C GLY A 78 -2.27 -16.24 20.52
N TYR A 79 -3.42 -15.73 20.13
CA TYR A 79 -4.64 -15.56 20.92
C TYR A 79 -4.58 -14.50 22.02
N ILE A 80 -5.58 -13.64 21.97
CA ILE A 80 -6.12 -12.91 23.10
C ILE A 80 -6.39 -13.98 24.18
N THR A 81 -5.46 -14.17 25.11
CA THR A 81 -5.70 -15.03 26.27
C THR A 81 -6.78 -14.35 27.06
N ASP A 82 -8.00 -14.87 26.94
CA ASP A 82 -9.09 -14.62 27.87
C ASP A 82 -8.51 -14.72 29.30
N CYS A 83 -8.50 -13.60 30.03
CA CYS A 83 -7.99 -13.53 31.40
C CYS A 83 -8.86 -14.33 32.40
N ARG A 84 -9.73 -15.24 31.95
CA ARG A 84 -10.67 -15.98 32.80
C ARG A 84 -10.56 -17.50 32.61
N ARG A 85 -9.38 -18.07 32.88
CA ARG A 85 -9.26 -19.52 33.12
C ARG A 85 -8.22 -19.89 34.18
N HIS A 86 -8.38 -19.35 35.40
CA HIS A 86 -7.62 -19.82 36.57
C HIS A 86 -8.48 -19.93 37.85
N ARG A 87 -9.69 -20.50 37.75
CA ARG A 87 -10.50 -20.88 38.94
C ARG A 87 -11.36 -22.15 38.75
N ARG A 88 -10.90 -23.11 37.94
CA ARG A 88 -11.65 -24.37 37.69
C ARG A 88 -10.78 -25.62 37.65
N ILE A 89 -9.65 -25.60 38.35
CA ILE A 89 -8.80 -26.78 38.65
C ILE A 89 -8.18 -26.62 40.05
N SER A 90 -9.02 -26.39 41.05
CA SER A 90 -8.67 -26.65 42.45
C SER A 90 -9.96 -26.75 43.25
N GLN A 91 -10.73 -27.80 42.98
CA GLN A 91 -11.52 -28.43 44.02
C GLN A 91 -11.37 -29.96 43.84
N PRO A 92 -10.94 -30.68 44.89
CA PRO A 92 -10.87 -32.13 44.89
C PRO A 92 -12.26 -32.77 44.87
#